data_AF-A0A8J8B0H6-F1
#
_entry.id   AF-A0A8J8B0H6-F1
#
_cell.length_a   1.000
_cell.length_b   1.000
_cell.length_c   1.000
_cell.angle_alpha   90.00
_cell.angle_beta   90.00
_cell.angle_gamma   90.00
#
_symmetry.space_group_name_H-M   'P 1'
#
loop_
_entity.id
_entity.type
_entity.pdbx_description
1 polymer ?
#
loop_
_entity_poly.entity_id
_entity_poly.type
_entity_poly.pdbx_seq_one_letter_code
_entity_poly.pdbx_strand_id
1 'polypeptide(L)'
;MKIDNNEMAKKQQELDSQGFKQEARQMRFEFLRQVKESGIDHCPCKEACPHHGNCYECVTIHRGHQDHLPFCFWDMINEKLYGMSRMTEGSIKDYTPSCSNSSEEKI
;
A
#
# COMPACT_ATOMS: atom_id res chain seq x y z
N MET A 1 -9.67 6.66 15.33
CA MET A 1 -8.59 5.69 15.59
C MET A 1 -7.53 5.88 14.53
N LYS A 2 -6.23 5.73 14.83
CA LYS A 2 -5.18 5.72 13.80
C LYS A 2 -4.95 4.28 13.35
N ILE A 3 -5.00 4.01 12.03
CA ILE A 3 -4.78 2.66 11.49
C ILE A 3 -3.35 2.45 10.98
N ASP A 4 -2.75 3.49 10.40
CA ASP A 4 -1.37 3.41 9.91
C ASP A 4 -0.41 3.29 11.08
N ASN A 5 0.53 2.35 10.97
CA ASN A 5 1.49 2.07 12.01
C ASN A 5 0.86 1.72 13.38
N ASN A 6 -0.39 1.25 13.43
CA ASN A 6 -1.08 0.95 14.68
C ASN A 6 -0.39 -0.17 15.48
N GLU A 7 -0.17 0.08 16.77
CA GLU A 7 0.55 -0.82 17.67
C GLU A 7 -0.15 -2.18 17.85
N MET A 8 -1.48 -2.21 17.90
CA MET A 8 -2.24 -3.46 17.99
C MET A 8 -2.09 -4.30 16.72
N ALA A 9 -2.16 -3.66 15.55
CA ALA A 9 -1.97 -4.35 14.26
C ALA A 9 -0.55 -4.93 14.12
N LYS A 10 0.47 -4.17 14.54
CA LYS A 10 1.86 -4.65 14.57
C LYS A 10 2.04 -5.80 15.55
N LYS A 11 1.48 -5.68 16.76
CA LYS A 11 1.57 -6.74 17.77
C LYS A 11 0.88 -8.03 17.31
N GLN A 12 -0.24 -7.90 16.61
CA GLN A 12 -0.92 -9.03 15.99
C GLN A 12 -0.02 -9.76 14.99
N GLN A 13 0.71 -9.01 14.15
CA GLN A 13 1.65 -9.59 13.19
C GLN A 13 2.82 -10.32 13.89
N GLU A 14 3.36 -9.76 14.96
CA GLU A 14 4.40 -10.41 15.78
C GLU A 14 3.90 -11.76 16.35
N LEU A 15 2.72 -11.77 16.97
CA LEU A 15 2.12 -12.99 17.51
C LEU A 15 1.92 -14.06 16.42
N ASP A 16 1.45 -13.64 15.24
CA ASP A 16 1.25 -14.54 14.12
C ASP A 16 2.58 -15.15 13.64
N SER A 17 3.66 -14.35 13.56
CA SER A 17 5.00 -14.82 13.20
C SER A 17 5.62 -15.77 14.23
N GLN A 18 5.23 -15.64 15.51
CA GLN A 18 5.68 -16.51 16.60
C GLN A 18 4.85 -17.80 16.71
N GLY A 19 3.80 -17.96 15.90
CA GLY A 19 2.95 -19.15 15.88
C GLY A 19 1.74 -19.10 16.80
N PHE A 20 1.52 -18.00 17.53
CA PHE A 20 0.35 -17.76 18.38
C PHE A 20 -0.89 -17.40 17.55
N LYS A 21 -1.35 -18.34 16.70
CA LYS A 21 -2.37 -18.10 15.68
C LYS A 21 -3.73 -17.71 16.25
N GLN A 22 -4.12 -18.26 17.41
CA GLN A 22 -5.42 -17.99 17.99
C GLN A 22 -5.48 -16.58 18.60
N GLU A 23 -4.46 -16.20 19.34
CA GLU A 23 -4.29 -14.87 19.95
C GLU A 23 -4.17 -13.80 18.87
N ALA A 24 -3.36 -14.05 17.83
CA ALA A 24 -3.25 -13.15 16.68
C ALA A 24 -4.61 -12.97 15.98
N ARG A 25 -5.38 -14.05 15.79
CA ARG A 25 -6.71 -13.97 15.18
C ARG A 25 -7.68 -13.14 16.03
N GLN A 26 -7.69 -13.35 17.35
CA GLN A 26 -8.55 -12.58 18.27
C GLN A 26 -8.18 -11.08 18.23
N MET A 27 -6.89 -10.77 18.30
CA MET A 27 -6.40 -9.39 18.23
C MET A 27 -6.74 -8.73 16.89
N ARG A 28 -6.66 -9.47 15.78
CA ARG A 28 -7.06 -8.98 14.46
C ARG A 28 -8.54 -8.60 14.44
N PHE A 29 -9.42 -9.45 14.97
CA PHE A 29 -10.86 -9.15 15.02
C PHE A 29 -11.17 -7.96 15.92
N GLU A 30 -10.49 -7.84 17.06
CA GLU A 30 -10.66 -6.70 17.96
C GLU A 30 -10.22 -5.39 17.30
N PHE A 31 -9.07 -5.39 16.61
CA PHE A 31 -8.62 -4.24 15.83
C PHE A 31 -9.66 -3.81 14.79
N LEU A 32 -10.18 -4.76 14.00
CA LEU A 32 -11.21 -4.48 12.99
C LEU A 32 -12.52 -3.98 13.62
N ARG A 33 -12.90 -4.51 14.79
CA ARG A 33 -14.07 -4.05 15.56
C ARG A 33 -13.90 -2.59 15.97
N GLN A 34 -12.76 -2.23 16.56
CA GLN A 34 -12.47 -0.86 16.99
C GLN A 34 -12.45 0.13 15.82
N VAL A 35 -11.86 -0.26 14.68
CA VAL A 35 -11.87 0.58 13.47
C VAL A 35 -13.29 0.85 13.01
N LYS A 36 -14.12 -0.20 12.91
CA LYS A 36 -15.53 -0.09 12.48
C LYS A 36 -16.35 0.77 13.45
N GLU A 37 -16.22 0.54 14.76
CA GLU A 37 -16.95 1.28 15.78
C GLU A 37 -16.49 2.74 15.91
N SER A 38 -15.25 3.06 15.51
CA SER A 38 -14.77 4.43 15.53
C SER A 38 -15.52 5.35 14.57
N GLY A 39 -16.16 4.81 13.53
CA GLY A 39 -16.91 5.57 12.54
C GLY A 39 -16.08 6.56 11.72
N ILE A 40 -14.75 6.53 11.85
CA ILE A 40 -13.84 7.42 11.15
C ILE A 40 -13.54 6.83 9.77
N ASP A 41 -13.76 7.62 8.73
CA ASP A 41 -13.31 7.28 7.38
C ASP A 41 -11.80 7.44 7.28
N HIS A 42 -11.12 6.36 6.87
CA HIS A 42 -9.67 6.31 6.68
C HIS A 42 -9.26 6.46 5.22
N CYS A 43 -10.19 6.79 4.33
CA CYS A 43 -9.91 7.05 2.92
C CYS A 43 -9.20 8.40 2.74
N PRO A 44 -7.97 8.43 2.20
CA PRO A 44 -7.28 9.68 1.94
C PRO A 44 -7.68 10.33 0.60
N CYS A 45 -8.56 9.71 -0.20
CA CYS A 45 -8.92 10.19 -1.54
C CYS A 45 -9.46 11.63 -1.49
N LYS A 46 -8.93 12.48 -2.37
CA LYS A 46 -9.38 13.88 -2.53
C LYS A 46 -10.76 13.99 -3.18
N GLU A 47 -11.17 12.96 -3.92
CA GLU A 47 -12.45 12.88 -4.61
C GLU A 47 -13.25 11.66 -4.12
N ALA A 48 -14.57 11.74 -4.20
CA ALA A 48 -15.46 10.65 -3.84
C ALA A 48 -15.23 9.45 -4.77
N CYS A 49 -14.72 8.35 -4.23
CA CYS A 49 -14.47 7.12 -4.98
C CYS A 49 -15.73 6.25 -5.01
N PRO A 50 -16.26 5.88 -6.19
CA PRO A 50 -17.43 4.99 -6.31
C PRO A 50 -17.24 3.62 -5.65
N HIS A 51 -15.98 3.19 -5.49
CA HIS A 51 -15.58 1.90 -4.93
C HIS A 51 -15.11 2.00 -3.48
N HIS A 52 -15.37 3.12 -2.81
CA HIS A 52 -14.96 3.34 -1.42
C HIS A 52 -15.53 2.23 -0.51
N GLY A 53 -14.65 1.60 0.28
CA GLY A 53 -15.01 0.47 1.15
C GLY A 53 -15.18 -0.88 0.43
N ASN A 54 -15.13 -0.92 -0.90
CA ASN A 54 -15.21 -2.16 -1.68
C ASN A 54 -13.83 -2.58 -2.19
N CYS A 55 -13.12 -3.36 -1.38
CA CYS A 55 -11.76 -3.81 -1.70
C CYS A 55 -11.69 -4.64 -2.98
N TYR A 56 -12.72 -5.44 -3.28
CA TYR A 56 -12.75 -6.30 -4.46
C TYR A 56 -12.76 -5.46 -5.74
N GLU A 57 -13.68 -4.50 -5.86
CA GLU A 57 -13.76 -3.63 -7.03
C GLU A 57 -12.53 -2.74 -7.19
N CYS A 58 -12.11 -2.08 -6.10
CA CYS A 58 -10.96 -1.19 -6.10
C CYS A 58 -9.68 -1.92 -6.58
N VAL A 59 -9.35 -3.08 -5.99
CA VAL A 59 -8.14 -3.84 -6.38
C VAL A 59 -8.24 -4.38 -7.81
N THR A 60 -9.42 -4.82 -8.24
CA THR A 60 -9.63 -5.36 -9.59
C THR A 60 -9.35 -4.31 -10.66
N ILE A 61 -9.87 -3.09 -10.49
CA ILE A 61 -9.69 -1.99 -11.44
C ILE A 61 -8.21 -1.58 -11.52
N HIS A 62 -7.56 -1.34 -10.38
CA HIS A 62 -6.14 -0.93 -10.36
C HIS A 62 -5.21 -2.01 -10.92
N ARG A 63 -5.46 -3.30 -10.66
CA ARG A 63 -4.71 -4.39 -11.33
C ARG A 63 -4.97 -4.47 -12.82
N GLY A 64 -6.19 -4.19 -13.27
CA GLY A 64 -6.55 -4.20 -14.69
C GLY A 64 -5.86 -3.08 -15.46
N HIS A 65 -5.81 -1.87 -14.90
CA HIS A 65 -5.16 -0.72 -15.54
C HIS A 65 -3.63 -0.83 -15.56
N GLN A 66 -3.02 -1.43 -14.53
CA GLN A 66 -1.56 -1.50 -14.35
C GLN A 66 -0.83 -0.15 -14.33
N ASP A 67 -1.56 0.95 -14.17
CA ASP A 67 -1.01 2.31 -14.18
C ASP A 67 -0.49 2.73 -12.80
N HIS A 68 -1.34 2.64 -11.75
CA HIS A 68 -0.99 3.07 -10.40
C HIS A 68 -1.76 2.31 -9.30
N LEU A 69 -1.26 2.42 -8.06
CA LEU A 69 -1.92 1.86 -6.86
C LEU A 69 -3.10 2.73 -6.40
N PRO A 70 -4.10 2.15 -5.70
CA PRO A 70 -5.15 2.94 -5.07
C PRO A 70 -4.60 3.98 -4.10
N PHE A 71 -5.25 5.15 -4.03
CA PHE A 71 -4.82 6.28 -3.18
C PHE A 71 -4.65 5.90 -1.70
N CYS A 72 -5.46 4.95 -1.20
CA CYS A 72 -5.37 4.41 0.16
C CYS A 72 -4.00 3.78 0.50
N PHE A 73 -3.18 3.42 -0.49
CA PHE A 73 -1.84 2.85 -0.28
C PHE A 73 -0.71 3.88 -0.46
N TRP A 74 -1.01 5.09 -0.93
CA TRP A 74 0.04 6.03 -1.35
C TRP A 74 0.94 6.44 -0.20
N ASP A 75 0.39 6.79 0.96
CA ASP A 75 1.22 7.22 2.10
C ASP A 75 2.14 6.10 2.59
N MET A 76 1.63 4.87 2.67
CA MET A 76 2.43 3.70 3.02
C MET A 76 3.61 3.50 2.05
N ILE A 77 3.38 3.64 0.74
CA ILE A 77 4.41 3.48 -0.28
C ILE A 77 5.37 4.67 -0.28
N ASN A 78 4.86 5.89 -0.13
CA ASN A 78 5.66 7.11 -0.07
C ASN A 78 6.60 7.11 1.14
N GLU A 79 6.17 6.61 2.31
CA GLU A 79 7.06 6.40 3.46
C GLU A 79 8.23 5.45 3.12
N LYS A 80 7.97 4.37 2.37
CA LYS A 80 9.03 3.44 1.92
C LYS A 80 9.95 4.06 0.88
N LEU A 81 9.38 4.74 -0.13
CA LEU A 81 10.15 5.45 -1.16
C LEU A 81 11.01 6.55 -0.55
N TYR A 82 10.49 7.29 0.43
CA TYR A 82 11.24 8.27 1.19
C TYR A 82 12.42 7.60 1.92
N GLY A 83 12.18 6.48 2.62
CA GLY A 83 13.26 5.71 3.24
C GLY A 83 14.33 5.25 2.25
N MET A 84 13.94 4.80 1.06
CA MET A 84 14.86 4.40 0.00
C MET A 84 15.64 5.58 -0.58
N SER A 85 14.99 6.70 -0.86
CA SER A 85 15.64 7.87 -1.46
C SER A 85 16.74 8.43 -0.57
N ARG A 86 16.60 8.29 0.77
CA ARG A 86 17.65 8.66 1.74
C ARG A 86 18.96 7.89 1.56
N MET A 87 18.94 6.69 0.98
CA MET A 87 20.16 5.91 0.72
C MET A 87 21.07 6.57 -0.32
N THR A 88 20.52 7.44 -1.17
CA THR A 88 21.22 8.11 -2.27
C THR A 88 21.04 9.64 -2.20
N GLU A 89 20.81 10.18 -1.00
CA GLU A 89 20.60 11.62 -0.75
C GLU A 89 19.48 12.25 -1.60
N GLY A 90 18.46 11.46 -1.97
CA GLY A 90 17.35 11.89 -2.81
C GLY A 90 17.60 11.78 -4.31
N SER A 91 18.76 11.25 -4.73
CA SER A 91 19.03 11.03 -6.15
C SER A 91 18.31 9.80 -6.69
N ILE A 92 17.70 9.95 -7.87
CA ILE A 92 17.07 8.88 -8.64
C ILE A 92 17.76 8.86 -10.00
N LYS A 93 18.43 7.74 -10.32
CA LYS A 93 19.12 7.55 -11.60
C LYS A 93 18.28 6.63 -12.47
N ASP A 94 18.10 7.02 -13.73
CA ASP A 94 17.52 6.15 -14.74
C ASP A 94 18.57 5.11 -15.17
N TYR A 95 18.22 3.83 -15.04
CA TYR A 95 19.03 2.69 -15.47
C TYR A 95 18.45 2.00 -16.69
N THR A 96 17.42 2.57 -17.33
CA THR A 96 16.96 2.07 -18.63
C THR A 96 18.15 2.05 -19.59
N PRO A 97 18.45 0.91 -20.21
CA PRO A 97 19.46 0.89 -21.26
C PRO A 97 18.98 1.89 -22.32
N SER A 98 19.79 2.88 -22.65
CA SER A 98 19.52 3.65 -23.86
C SER A 98 19.51 2.64 -25.00
N CYS A 99 18.35 2.47 -25.65
CA CYS A 99 18.33 1.89 -26.97
C CYS A 99 19.17 2.82 -27.84
N SER A 100 20.46 2.53 -27.98
CA SER A 100 21.27 3.07 -29.04
C SER A 100 20.62 2.61 -30.33
N ASN A 101 20.00 3.56 -31.05
CA ASN A 101 19.41 3.37 -32.36
C ASN A 101 20.27 2.43 -33.23
N SER A 102 19.84 1.19 -33.40
CA SER A 102 20.20 0.40 -34.58
C SER A 102 19.24 0.83 -35.68
N SER A 103 19.63 1.89 -36.37
CA SER A 103 19.14 2.22 -37.69
C SER A 103 19.51 1.10 -38.65
N GLU A 104 18.62 0.14 -38.87
CA GLU A 104 18.67 -0.93 -39.88
C GLU A 104 17.26 -1.58 -39.86
N GLU A 105 16.45 -1.68 -40.91
CA GLU A 105 16.55 -1.47 -42.35
C GLU A 105 15.17 -0.99 -42.84
N LYS A 106 15.17 -0.03 -43.77
CA LYS A 106 14.05 0.11 -44.70
C LYS A 106 14.13 -1.07 -45.68
N ILE A 107 13.10 -1.90 -45.71
CA ILE A 107 12.71 -2.66 -46.91
C ILE A 107 11.29 -2.22 -47.26
#